data_AF-A0A1Q2HY89-F1
#
_entry.id   AF-A0A1Q2HY89-F1
#
_cell.length_a   1.000
_cell.length_b   1.000
_cell.length_c   1.000
_cell.angle_alpha   90.00
_cell.angle_beta   90.00
_cell.angle_gamma   90.00
#
_symmetry.space_group_name_H-M   'P 1'
#
loop_
_entity.id
_entity.type
_entity.pdbx_description
1 polymer ?
#
loop_
_entity_poly.entity_id
_entity_poly.type
_entity_poly.pdbx_seq_one_letter_code
_entity_poly.pdbx_strand_id
1 'polypeptide(L)'
;MYRTSHGRGRNPVLLTAPVESVADLATGISYAVFGPERPAPHNLDGLADLLREARVTRVIASDWQLPAADTMRVLQVFSDNDVALVR
;
A
#
# COMPACT_ATOMS: atom_id res chain seq x y z
N MET A 1 5.29 -13.96 19.18
CA MET A 1 6.32 -13.49 18.23
C MET A 1 5.99 -14.07 16.87
N TYR A 2 5.35 -13.31 15.98
CA TYR A 2 5.13 -13.76 14.60
C TYR A 2 6.25 -13.19 13.73
N ARG A 3 7.14 -14.09 13.31
CA ARG A 3 8.28 -13.78 12.44
C ARG A 3 7.82 -14.01 11.01
N THR A 4 7.32 -12.97 10.35
CA THR A 4 7.01 -13.03 8.91
C THR A 4 8.31 -12.89 8.12
N SER A 5 8.94 -14.03 7.89
CA SER A 5 9.99 -14.20 6.88
C SER A 5 9.46 -13.76 5.51
N HIS A 6 9.88 -12.57 5.07
CA HIS A 6 9.56 -12.01 3.76
C HIS A 6 10.30 -12.80 2.67
N GLY A 7 9.60 -13.75 2.07
CA GLY A 7 10.04 -14.46 0.88
C GLY A 7 10.23 -13.49 -0.28
N ARG A 8 11.40 -13.57 -0.91
CA ARG A 8 11.96 -12.65 -1.90
C ARG A 8 11.29 -12.72 -3.28
N GLY A 9 9.98 -12.91 -3.35
CA GLY A 9 9.22 -13.03 -4.59
C GLY A 9 7.79 -12.54 -4.39
N ARG A 10 7.49 -11.36 -4.96
CA ARG A 10 6.14 -10.76 -5.08
C ARG A 10 5.33 -10.83 -3.79
N ASN A 11 5.61 -9.91 -2.86
CA ASN A 11 4.94 -9.91 -1.56
C ASN A 11 3.60 -9.16 -1.66
N PRO A 12 2.45 -9.85 -1.61
CA PRO A 12 1.16 -9.17 -1.51
C PRO A 12 1.08 -8.48 -0.15
N VAL A 13 0.70 -7.20 -0.15
CA VAL A 13 0.48 -6.44 1.08
C VAL A 13 -0.99 -6.59 1.48
N LEU A 14 -1.24 -7.10 2.68
CA LEU A 14 -2.58 -7.17 3.26
C LEU A 14 -2.78 -6.01 4.24
N LEU A 15 -3.81 -5.20 3.99
CA LEU A 15 -4.27 -4.14 4.85
C LEU A 15 -5.57 -4.59 5.51
N THR A 16 -5.53 -4.72 6.84
CA THR A 16 -6.69 -5.09 7.67
C THR A 16 -7.31 -3.90 8.40
N ALA A 17 -6.63 -2.76 8.42
CA ALA A 17 -7.14 -1.50 8.95
C ALA A 17 -7.96 -0.75 7.87
N PRO A 18 -8.94 0.08 8.28
CA PRO A 18 -9.70 0.92 7.35
C PRO A 18 -8.77 1.86 6.58
N VAL A 19 -8.97 1.94 5.27
CA VAL A 19 -8.25 2.85 4.37
C VAL A 19 -9.16 4.03 4.06
N GLU A 20 -9.06 5.09 4.86
CA GLU A 20 -9.88 6.31 4.76
C GLU A 20 -9.19 7.41 3.94
N SER A 21 -7.84 7.41 3.91
CA SER A 21 -7.03 8.36 3.16
C SER A 21 -5.83 7.72 2.44
N VAL A 22 -5.23 8.47 1.51
CA VAL A 22 -3.98 8.06 0.82
C VAL A 22 -2.84 7.89 1.83
N ALA A 23 -2.82 8.69 2.89
CA ALA A 23 -1.87 8.58 3.98
C ALA A 23 -2.04 7.27 4.74
N ASP A 24 -3.27 6.81 5.00
CA ASP A 24 -3.53 5.54 5.69
C ASP A 24 -3.09 4.36 4.83
N LEU A 25 -3.38 4.42 3.53
CA LEU A 25 -2.92 3.43 2.56
C LEU A 25 -1.39 3.31 2.55
N ALA A 26 -0.70 4.44 2.39
CA ALA A 26 0.75 4.49 2.38
C ALA A 26 1.35 4.06 3.72
N THR A 27 0.72 4.42 4.83
CA THR A 27 1.13 4.01 6.18
C THR A 27 1.01 2.50 6.34
N GLY A 28 -0.12 1.92 5.96
CA GLY A 28 -0.33 0.48 6.02
C GLY A 28 0.69 -0.29 5.17
N ILE A 29 0.97 0.18 3.95
CA ILE A 29 1.97 -0.43 3.07
C ILE A 29 3.39 -0.29 3.65
N SER A 30 3.77 0.91 4.08
CA SER A 30 5.09 1.17 4.66
C SER A 30 5.31 0.33 5.92
N TYR A 31 4.31 0.27 6.79
CA TYR A 31 4.34 -0.54 8.00
C TYR A 31 4.50 -2.04 7.67
N ALA A 32 3.73 -2.54 6.70
CA ALA A 32 3.79 -3.96 6.33
C ALA A 32 5.14 -4.36 5.72
N VAL A 33 5.78 -3.47 4.96
CA VAL A 33 7.03 -3.75 4.24
C VAL A 33 8.27 -3.43 5.06
N PHE A 34 8.30 -2.27 5.71
CA PHE A 34 9.49 -1.72 6.38
C PHE A 34 9.38 -1.73 7.92
N GLY A 35 8.19 -1.95 8.46
CA GLY A 35 7.94 -1.91 9.91
C GLY A 35 7.56 -0.52 10.44
N PRO A 36 7.31 -0.41 11.76
CA PRO A 36 6.74 0.78 12.40
C PRO A 36 7.63 2.02 12.42
N GLU A 37 8.95 1.85 12.24
CA GLU A 37 9.92 2.94 12.43
C GLU A 37 10.08 3.83 11.19
N ARG A 38 9.52 3.42 10.05
CA ARG A 38 9.65 4.16 8.80
C ARG A 38 8.48 5.13 8.59
N PRO A 39 8.75 6.45 8.44
CA PRO A 39 7.69 7.40 8.12
C PRO A 39 7.09 7.10 6.74
N ALA A 40 5.78 7.15 6.66
CA ALA A 40 5.03 6.90 5.44
C ALA A 40 4.74 8.20 4.68
N PRO A 41 4.69 8.16 3.35
CA PRO A 41 4.31 9.31 2.55
C PRO A 41 2.83 9.66 2.72
N HIS A 42 2.49 10.93 2.57
CA HIS A 42 1.12 11.45 2.70
C HIS A 42 0.51 11.91 1.37
N ASN A 43 1.20 11.70 0.25
CA ASN A 43 0.81 12.13 -1.09
C ASN A 43 0.91 10.98 -2.11
N LEU A 44 0.35 11.20 -3.30
CA LEU A 44 0.30 10.19 -4.37
C LEU A 44 1.68 9.88 -4.96
N ASP A 45 2.54 10.89 -5.11
CA ASP A 45 3.90 10.69 -5.63
C ASP A 45 4.74 9.83 -4.68
N GLY A 46 4.69 10.14 -3.38
CA GLY A 46 5.36 9.34 -2.37
C GLY A 46 4.78 7.93 -2.27
N LEU A 47 3.47 7.75 -2.48
CA LEU A 47 2.88 6.41 -2.61
C LEU A 47 3.49 5.66 -3.81
N ALA A 48 3.64 6.30 -4.98
CA ALA A 48 4.26 5.68 -6.14
C ALA A 48 5.70 5.25 -5.85
N ASP A 49 6.50 6.13 -5.23
CA ASP A 49 7.88 5.83 -4.85
C ASP A 49 7.95 4.68 -3.84
N LEU A 50 7.05 4.67 -2.86
CA LEU A 50 6.93 3.59 -1.88
C LEU A 50 6.65 2.25 -2.56
N LEU A 51 5.70 2.20 -3.50
CA LEU A 51 5.35 0.97 -4.23
C LEU A 51 6.54 0.43 -5.02
N ARG A 52 7.29 1.32 -5.70
CA ARG A 52 8.49 0.98 -6.48
C ARG A 52 9.62 0.45 -5.59
N GLU A 53 9.89 1.14 -4.48
CA GLU A 53 10.93 0.77 -3.53
C GLU A 53 10.63 -0.58 -2.86
N ALA A 54 9.39 -0.73 -2.39
CA ALA A 54 8.90 -1.95 -1.74
C ALA A 54 8.72 -3.13 -2.71
N ARG A 55 8.71 -2.86 -4.03
CA ARG A 55 8.42 -3.85 -5.09
C ARG A 55 7.09 -4.58 -4.85
N VAL A 56 6.09 -3.82 -4.41
CA VAL A 56 4.73 -4.34 -4.19
C VAL A 56 4.13 -4.64 -5.55
N THR A 57 3.49 -5.80 -5.68
CA THR A 57 2.79 -6.20 -6.93
C THR A 57 1.30 -6.38 -6.72
N ARG A 58 0.87 -6.46 -5.46
CA ARG A 58 -0.52 -6.63 -5.08
C ARG A 58 -0.77 -6.02 -3.71
N VAL A 59 -1.83 -5.24 -3.60
CA VAL A 59 -2.36 -4.75 -2.32
C VAL A 59 -3.77 -5.31 -2.16
N ILE A 60 -4.02 -5.91 -1.01
CA ILE A 60 -5.30 -6.46 -0.61
C ILE A 60 -5.79 -5.59 0.55
N ALA A 61 -6.86 -4.83 0.34
CA ALA A 61 -7.46 -3.99 1.37
C ALA A 61 -8.78 -4.59 1.83
N SER A 62 -8.87 -4.97 3.10
CA SER A 62 -10.09 -5.61 3.63
C SER A 62 -11.21 -4.60 3.89
N ASP A 63 -10.86 -3.33 4.10
CA ASP A 63 -11.81 -2.27 4.41
C ASP A 63 -11.42 -0.98 3.64
N TRP A 64 -12.01 -0.82 2.45
CA TRP A 64 -11.75 0.29 1.55
C TRP A 64 -12.80 1.39 1.72
N GLN A 65 -12.44 2.45 2.42
CA GLN A 65 -13.34 3.58 2.72
C GLN A 65 -12.94 4.88 1.99
N LEU A 66 -11.91 4.80 1.15
CA LEU A 66 -11.38 5.94 0.40
C LEU A 66 -12.48 6.54 -0.50
N PRO A 67 -12.71 7.87 -0.49
CA PRO A 67 -13.71 8.50 -1.36
C PRO A 67 -13.49 8.15 -2.84
N ALA A 68 -14.57 8.10 -3.63
CA ALA A 68 -14.49 7.66 -5.03
C ALA A 68 -13.50 8.49 -5.87
N ALA A 69 -13.43 9.81 -5.66
CA ALA A 69 -12.51 10.69 -6.37
C ALA A 69 -11.04 10.33 -6.07
N ASP A 70 -10.71 10.06 -4.81
CA ASP A 70 -9.35 9.69 -4.40
C ASP A 70 -9.02 8.24 -4.76
N THR A 71 -10.02 7.36 -4.74
CA THR A 71 -9.90 5.98 -5.23
C THR A 71 -9.44 5.97 -6.68
N MET A 72 -10.03 6.80 -7.55
CA MET A 72 -9.61 6.88 -8.95
C MET A 72 -8.15 7.31 -9.09
N ARG A 73 -7.70 8.29 -8.31
CA ARG A 73 -6.31 8.76 -8.32
C ARG A 73 -5.34 7.68 -7.84
N VAL A 74 -5.69 6.95 -6.79
CA VAL A 74 -4.88 5.84 -6.27
C VAL A 74 -4.82 4.69 -7.28
N LEU A 75 -5.94 4.36 -7.93
CA LEU A 75 -5.97 3.34 -8.97
C LEU A 75 -5.10 3.70 -10.17
N GLN A 76 -5.03 4.98 -10.55
CA GLN A 76 -4.08 5.45 -11.56
C GLN A 76 -2.64 5.20 -11.14
N VAL A 77 -2.26 5.60 -9.93
CA VAL A 77 -0.91 5.34 -9.39
C VAL A 77 -0.61 3.84 -9.35
N PHE A 78 -1.58 3.01 -8.98
CA PHE A 78 -1.39 1.56 -8.94
C PHE A 78 -1.19 0.98 -10.35
N SER A 79 -1.99 1.42 -11.31
CA SER A 79 -1.86 1.03 -12.71
C SER A 79 -0.50 1.43 -13.30
N ASP A 80 -0.04 2.65 -13.00
CA ASP A 80 1.25 3.16 -13.49
C ASP A 80 2.46 2.42 -12.89
N ASN A 81 2.26 1.67 -11.81
CA ASN A 81 3.29 0.90 -11.11
C ASN A 81 3.05 -0.62 -11.18
N ASP A 82 2.16 -1.09 -12.06
CA ASP A 82 1.81 -2.51 -12.22
C ASP A 82 1.36 -3.20 -10.91
N VAL A 83 0.66 -2.46 -10.04
CA VAL A 83 0.14 -2.94 -8.76
C VAL A 83 -1.33 -3.30 -8.88
N ALA A 84 -1.68 -4.54 -8.56
CA ALA A 84 -3.08 -4.96 -8.49
C ALA A 84 -3.70 -4.57 -7.14
N LEU A 85 -4.86 -3.89 -7.15
CA LEU A 85 -5.69 -3.72 -5.97
C LEU A 85 -6.75 -4.83 -5.90
N VAL A 86 -6.85 -5.47 -4.74
CA VAL A 86 -7.97 -6.34 -4.36
C VAL A 86 -8.65 -5.68 -3.16
N ARG A 87 -9.96 -5.52 -3.22
CA ARG A 87 -10.79 -4.92 -2.17
C ARG A 87 -12.08 -5.69 -2.05
#